data_AF-L0EKD1-F1
#
_entry.id   AF-L0EKD1-F1
#
_cell.length_a   1.000
_cell.length_b   1.000
_cell.length_c   1.000
_cell.angle_alpha   90.00
_cell.angle_beta   90.00
_cell.angle_gamma   90.00
#
_symmetry.space_group_name_H-M   'P 1'
#
loop_
_entity.id
_entity.type
_entity.pdbx_description
1 polymer ?
#
loop_
_entity_poly.entity_id
_entity_poly.type
_entity_poly.pdbx_seq_one_letter_code
_entity_poly.pdbx_strand_id
1 'polypeptide(L)'
;MEGIKNLYFKSWFLPPEEIEARLRGLDIPWRRLDTKFFFFVTPETMNEVRAKIEGLNKENGSILFDSDIDYVFCTPDEIAQQLRKKVGDEYVLRG
;
A
#
# COMPACT_ATOMS: atom_id res chain seq x y z
N MET A 1 12.02 -16.80 -2.53
CA MET A 1 11.62 -15.65 -3.38
C MET A 1 10.60 -14.88 -2.59
N GLU A 2 10.94 -13.69 -2.10
CA GLU A 2 9.96 -12.81 -1.46
C GLU A 2 9.03 -12.29 -2.56
N GLY A 3 7.75 -12.67 -2.49
CA GLY A 3 6.73 -12.24 -3.44
C GLY A 3 6.15 -10.88 -3.07
N ILE A 4 5.40 -10.28 -4.00
CA ILE A 4 4.63 -9.05 -3.76
C ILE A 4 3.65 -9.31 -2.60
N LYS A 5 3.69 -8.46 -1.58
CA LYS A 5 2.82 -8.51 -0.39
C LYS A 5 1.80 -7.38 -0.37
N ASN A 6 2.12 -6.25 -1.00
CA ASN A 6 1.19 -5.15 -1.16
C ASN A 6 1.12 -4.59 -2.57
N LEU A 7 -0.06 -4.07 -2.91
CA LEU A 7 -0.24 -3.04 -3.92
C LEU A 7 -0.42 -1.71 -3.21
N TYR A 8 0.07 -0.61 -3.78
CA TYR A 8 -0.17 0.70 -3.19
C TYR A 8 -0.22 1.82 -4.20
N PHE A 9 -0.91 2.90 -3.86
CA PHE A 9 -0.88 4.16 -4.60
C PHE A 9 -0.88 5.34 -3.64
N LYS A 10 -0.47 6.51 -4.14
CA LYS A 10 -0.49 7.76 -3.38
C LYS A 10 -1.71 8.60 -3.77
N SER A 11 -2.37 9.22 -2.79
CA SER A 11 -3.33 10.31 -3.01
C SER A 11 -2.66 11.42 -3.83
N TRP A 12 -3.36 11.86 -4.87
CA TRP A 12 -2.88 12.89 -5.79
C TRP A 12 -3.98 13.90 -6.09
N PHE A 13 -4.96 13.53 -6.93
CA PHE A 13 -6.11 14.40 -7.22
C PHE A 13 -7.19 14.30 -6.15
N LEU A 14 -7.47 13.11 -5.65
CA LEU A 14 -8.50 12.92 -4.63
C LEU A 14 -7.89 13.12 -3.23
N PRO A 15 -8.59 13.83 -2.33
CA PRO A 15 -8.14 13.99 -0.96
C PRO A 15 -8.10 12.62 -0.25
N PRO A 16 -7.14 12.39 0.66
CA PRO A 16 -7.01 11.11 1.34
C PRO A 16 -8.28 10.61 2.04
N GLU A 17 -9.06 11.52 2.61
CA GLU A 17 -10.30 11.23 3.33
C GLU A 17 -11.38 10.65 2.40
N GLU A 18 -11.45 11.14 1.16
CA GLU A 18 -12.39 10.63 0.15
C GLU A 18 -11.98 9.23 -0.32
N ILE A 19 -10.68 9.01 -0.51
CA ILE A 19 -10.14 7.70 -0.84
C ILE A 19 -10.47 6.71 0.30
N GLU A 20 -10.23 7.08 1.56
CA GLU A 20 -10.60 6.24 2.71
C GLU A 20 -12.10 5.92 2.76
N ALA A 21 -12.96 6.91 2.52
CA ALA A 21 -14.40 6.71 2.52
C ALA A 21 -14.83 5.66 1.48
N ARG A 22 -14.26 5.72 0.27
CA ARG A 22 -14.53 4.74 -0.80
C ARG A 22 -13.96 3.37 -0.46
N LEU A 23 -12.78 3.31 0.16
CA LEU A 23 -12.13 2.05 0.55
C LEU A 23 -12.82 1.35 1.73
N ARG A 24 -13.49 2.07 2.63
CA ARG A 24 -14.27 1.46 3.73
C ARG A 24 -15.40 0.55 3.24
N GLY A 25 -15.89 0.76 2.02
CA GLY A 25 -16.91 -0.08 1.40
C GLY A 25 -16.37 -1.34 0.73
N LEU A 26 -15.05 -1.52 0.69
CA LEU A 26 -14.41 -2.68 0.04
C LEU A 26 -14.01 -3.71 1.09
N ASP A 27 -14.38 -4.97 0.84
CA ASP A 27 -13.91 -6.12 1.62
C ASP A 27 -12.50 -6.52 1.16
N ILE A 28 -11.52 -5.64 1.45
CA ILE A 28 -10.09 -5.88 1.21
C ILE A 28 -9.29 -5.34 2.39
N PRO A 29 -8.26 -6.06 2.87
CA PRO A 29 -7.39 -5.51 3.91
C PRO A 29 -6.52 -4.38 3.33
N TRP A 30 -6.60 -3.19 3.95
CA TRP A 30 -5.82 -2.04 3.55
C TRP A 30 -5.36 -1.22 4.75
N ARG A 31 -4.33 -0.40 4.54
CA ARG A 31 -3.81 0.54 5.51
C ARG A 31 -3.37 1.83 4.84
N ARG A 32 -3.69 2.97 5.46
CA ARG A 32 -3.18 4.28 5.09
C ARG A 32 -1.93 4.62 5.91
N LEU A 33 -0.87 5.07 5.24
CA LEU A 33 0.28 5.72 5.88
C LEU A 33 0.50 7.06 5.19
N ASP A 34 0.24 8.16 5.90
CA ASP A 34 0.27 9.52 5.36
C ASP A 34 -0.65 9.68 4.13
N THR A 35 -0.09 9.90 2.94
CA THR A 35 -0.79 10.05 1.67
C THR A 35 -0.80 8.75 0.84
N LYS A 36 -0.25 7.65 1.36
CA LYS A 36 -0.16 6.37 0.65
C LYS A 36 -1.17 5.37 1.20
N PHE A 37 -1.76 4.60 0.30
CA PHE A 37 -2.75 3.57 0.57
C PHE A 37 -2.19 2.23 0.14
N PHE A 38 -2.02 1.32 1.09
CA PHE A 38 -1.47 -0.01 0.90
C PHE A 38 -2.59 -1.05 1.01
N PHE A 39 -2.59 -2.02 0.11
CA PHE A 39 -3.55 -3.11 0.02
C PHE A 39 -2.80 -4.41 0.14
N PHE A 40 -3.24 -5.30 1.02
CA PHE A 40 -2.63 -6.61 1.13
C PHE A 40 -3.03 -7.48 -0.06
N VAL A 41 -2.05 -8.17 -0.63
CA VAL A 41 -2.27 -9.11 -1.72
C VAL A 41 -1.48 -10.40 -1.49
N THR A 42 -2.05 -11.49 -1.97
CA THR A 42 -1.35 -12.76 -2.17
C THR A 42 -1.28 -13.01 -3.68
N PRO A 43 -0.47 -13.98 -4.16
CA PRO A 43 -0.47 -14.37 -5.57
C PRO A 43 -1.86 -14.73 -6.10
N GLU A 44 -2.76 -15.22 -5.24
CA GLU A 44 -4.12 -15.62 -5.59
C GLU A 44 -5.08 -14.42 -5.64
N THR A 45 -4.92 -13.43 -4.74
CA THR A 45 -5.84 -12.29 -4.62
C THR A 45 -5.40 -11.04 -5.38
N MET A 46 -4.16 -11.00 -5.89
CA MET A 46 -3.56 -9.83 -6.51
C MET A 46 -4.41 -9.23 -7.65
N ASN A 47 -4.91 -10.08 -8.55
CA ASN A 47 -5.71 -9.63 -9.70
C ASN A 47 -7.07 -9.08 -9.25
N GLU A 48 -7.70 -9.71 -8.26
CA GLU A 48 -8.98 -9.26 -7.71
C GLU A 48 -8.84 -7.91 -7.00
N VAL A 49 -7.85 -7.78 -6.12
CA VAL A 49 -7.57 -6.55 -5.39
C VAL A 49 -7.25 -5.42 -6.37
N ARG A 50 -6.43 -5.69 -7.39
CA ARG A 50 -6.13 -4.71 -8.45
C ARG A 50 -7.40 -4.26 -9.17
N ALA A 51 -8.27 -5.18 -9.57
CA ALA A 51 -9.52 -4.83 -10.25
C ALA A 51 -10.44 -3.98 -9.36
N LYS A 52 -10.54 -4.29 -8.05
CA LYS A 52 -11.34 -3.53 -7.08
C LYS A 52 -10.85 -2.10 -6.90
N ILE A 53 -9.54 -1.86 -6.92
CA ILE A 53 -8.96 -0.52 -6.68
C ILE A 53 -8.62 0.25 -7.96
N GLU A 54 -8.65 -0.39 -9.15
CA GLU A 54 -8.23 0.23 -10.40
C GLU A 54 -9.05 1.48 -10.74
N GLY A 55 -10.37 1.41 -10.56
CA GLY A 55 -11.26 2.56 -10.81
C GLY A 55 -10.88 3.76 -9.95
N LEU A 56 -10.77 3.54 -8.64
CA LEU A 56 -10.36 4.58 -7.69
C LEU A 56 -8.96 5.13 -7.99
N ASN A 57 -8.02 4.27 -8.37
CA ASN A 57 -6.68 4.70 -8.72
C ASN A 57 -6.67 5.58 -10.00
N LYS A 58 -7.47 5.22 -11.01
CA LYS A 58 -7.64 6.00 -12.24
C LYS A 58 -8.27 7.37 -11.95
N GLU A 59 -9.32 7.41 -11.13
CA GLU A 59 -9.97 8.67 -10.70
C GLU A 59 -9.03 9.56 -9.88
N ASN A 60 -8.24 8.96 -8.99
CA ASN A 60 -7.20 9.66 -8.23
C ASN A 60 -6.03 10.14 -9.11
N GLY A 61 -5.92 9.66 -10.35
CA GLY A 61 -4.85 10.03 -11.28
C GLY A 61 -3.46 9.53 -10.84
N SER A 62 -3.41 8.43 -10.09
CA SER A 62 -2.17 7.89 -9.54
C SER A 62 -1.73 6.61 -10.24
N ILE A 63 -0.51 6.17 -9.95
CA ILE A 63 0.06 4.92 -10.46
C ILE A 63 -0.01 3.89 -9.35
N LEU A 64 -0.41 2.67 -9.71
CA LEU A 64 -0.40 1.54 -8.80
C LEU A 64 0.98 0.89 -8.80
N PHE A 65 1.58 0.78 -7.62
CA PHE A 65 2.90 0.19 -7.41
C PHE A 65 2.79 -1.12 -6.63
N ASP A 66 3.78 -1.99 -6.80
CA ASP A 66 3.96 -3.19 -5.99
C ASP A 66 4.98 -2.97 -4.86
N SER A 67 4.80 -3.72 -3.78
CA SER A 67 5.78 -3.83 -2.71
C SER A 67 5.81 -5.24 -2.16
N ASP A 68 7.02 -5.75 -1.90
CA ASP A 68 7.26 -7.03 -1.24
C ASP A 68 7.47 -6.89 0.28
N ILE A 69 7.33 -5.67 0.83
CA ILE A 69 7.16 -5.42 2.27
C ILE A 69 5.66 -5.42 2.58
N ASP A 70 5.27 -6.02 3.70
CA ASP A 70 3.89 -5.94 4.19
C ASP A 70 3.73 -4.70 5.09
N TYR A 71 3.07 -3.66 4.57
CA TYR A 71 2.72 -2.44 5.30
C TYR A 71 1.36 -2.52 5.99
N VAL A 72 0.54 -3.53 5.66
CA VAL A 72 -0.83 -3.65 6.15
C VAL A 72 -0.86 -4.36 7.49
N PHE A 73 -0.19 -5.51 7.60
CA PHE A 73 -0.22 -6.32 8.82
C PHE A 73 1.02 -6.18 9.71
N CYS A 74 2.17 -5.76 9.18
CA CYS A 74 3.35 -5.53 10.03
C CYS A 74 3.21 -4.27 10.89
N THR A 75 3.89 -4.29 12.04
CA THR A 75 4.10 -3.12 12.89
C THR A 75 5.10 -2.15 12.27
N PRO A 76 5.12 -0.87 12.70
CA PRO A 76 6.11 0.10 12.25
C PRO A 76 7.57 -0.36 12.45
N ASP A 77 7.86 -1.03 13.57
CA ASP A 77 9.19 -1.61 13.84
C ASP A 77 9.56 -2.71 12.84
N GLU A 78 8.62 -3.61 12.52
CA GLU A 78 8.85 -4.66 11.52
C GLU A 78 9.03 -4.10 10.11
N ILE A 79 8.27 -3.06 9.76
CA ILE A 79 8.43 -2.33 8.49
C ILE A 79 9.80 -1.66 8.45
N ALA A 80 10.21 -0.98 9.52
CA ALA A 80 11.52 -0.35 9.62
C ALA A 80 12.65 -1.37 9.50
N GLN A 81 12.55 -2.53 10.14
CA GLN A 81 13.52 -3.62 10.00
C GLN A 81 13.60 -4.14 8.56
N GLN A 82 12.46 -4.33 7.88
CA GLN A 82 12.42 -4.75 6.48
C GLN A 82 13.03 -3.69 5.55
N LEU A 83 12.78 -2.40 5.82
CA LEU A 83 13.41 -1.30 5.09
C LEU A 83 14.92 -1.26 5.31
N ARG A 84 15.40 -1.32 6.56
CA ARG A 84 16.85 -1.35 6.87
C ARG A 84 17.57 -2.48 6.13
N LYS A 85 16.97 -3.67 6.08
CA LYS A 85 17.52 -4.82 5.37
C LYS A 85 17.63 -4.60 3.85
N LYS A 86 16.75 -3.79 3.26
CA LYS A 86 16.71 -3.56 1.82
C LYS A 86 17.51 -2.39 1.31
N VAL A 87 17.39 -1.24 1.98
CA VAL A 87 18.00 0.02 1.51
C VAL A 87 19.25 0.41 2.30
N GLY A 88 19.62 -0.37 3.31
CA GLY A 88 20.67 -0.03 4.26
C GLY A 88 20.19 0.97 5.32
N ASP A 89 20.95 1.10 6.41
CA ASP A 89 20.61 1.94 7.57
C ASP A 89 20.51 3.44 7.23
N GLU A 90 21.06 3.85 6.08
CA GLU A 90 21.22 5.25 5.67
C GLU A 90 19.89 5.95 5.29
N TYR A 91 18.82 5.19 5.04
CA TYR A 91 17.52 5.72 4.58
C TYR A 91 16.36 5.52 5.56
N VAL A 92 16.61 4.95 6.75
CA VAL A 92 15.55 4.76 7.74
C VAL A 92 15.44 6.03 8.58
N LEU A 93 14.48 6.86 8.17
CA LEU A 93 14.02 8.11 8.79
C LEU A 93 14.42 8.21 10.26
N ARG A 94 15.44 9.02 10.55
CA ARG A 94 15.63 9.60 11.87
C ARG A 94 14.40 10.45 12.16
N GLY A 95 13.60 10.00 13.13
CA GLY A 95 12.54 10.81 13.74
C GLY A 95 13.09 12.06 14.40
#